data_AF-A0A1A2YRL4-F1
#
_entry.id   AF-A0A1A2YRL4-F1
#
_cell.length_a   1.000
_cell.length_b   1.000
_cell.length_c   1.000
_cell.angle_alpha   90.00
_cell.angle_beta   90.00
_cell.angle_gamma   90.00
#
_symmetry.space_group_name_H-M   'P 1'
#
loop_
_entity.id
_entity.type
_entity.pdbx_description
1 polymer ?
#
loop_
_entity_poly.entity_id
_entity_poly.type
_entity_poly.pdbx_seq_one_letter_code
_entity_poly.pdbx_strand_id
1 'polypeptide(L)' 'MSLYEYKVSQTIAAQDFPFFSLVMAAMRKADTANAEKLRAAWPEVWDELYARYHAPGGLLVGDG' A
#
# COMPACT_ATOMS: atom_id res chain seq x y z
N MET A 1 -8.72 -12.69 -9.21
CA MET A 1 -7.50 -13.07 -9.94
C MET A 1 -7.89 -13.64 -11.30
N SER A 2 -7.59 -12.90 -12.36
CA SER A 2 -7.93 -13.18 -13.76
C SER A 2 -6.73 -12.89 -14.67
N LEU A 3 -6.78 -13.34 -15.94
CA LEU A 3 -5.73 -13.02 -16.93
C LEU A 3 -5.58 -11.50 -17.12
N TYR A 4 -6.67 -10.75 -17.01
CA TYR A 4 -6.64 -9.29 -17.09
C TYR A 4 -5.84 -8.69 -15.92
N GLU A 5 -6.15 -9.09 -14.68
CA GLU A 5 -5.43 -8.61 -13.49
C GLU A 5 -3.94 -8.99 -13.53
N TYR A 6 -3.60 -10.17 -14.06
CA TYR A 6 -2.21 -10.59 -14.27
C TYR A 6 -1.48 -9.71 -15.30
N LYS A 7 -2.09 -9.40 -16.44
CA LYS A 7 -1.48 -8.49 -17.42
C LYS A 7 -1.30 -7.08 -16.85
N VAL A 8 -2.26 -6.60 -16.07
CA VAL A 8 -2.15 -5.31 -15.37
C VAL A 8 -1.02 -5.35 -14.34
N SER A 9 -0.82 -6.44 -13.61
CA SER A 9 0.29 -6.53 -12.65
C SER A 9 1.66 -6.48 -13.33
N GLN A 10 1.80 -7.03 -14.53
CA GLN A 10 3.02 -6.88 -15.35
C GLN A 10 3.28 -5.42 -15.72
N THR A 11 2.24 -4.67 -16.14
CA THR A 11 2.37 -3.24 -16.44
C THR A 11 2.75 -2.43 -15.20
N ILE A 12 2.20 -2.76 -14.03
CA ILE A 12 2.56 -2.09 -12.76
C ILE A 12 4.02 -2.36 -12.41
N ALA A 13 4.49 -3.60 -12.55
CA ALA A 13 5.87 -3.96 -12.27
C ALA A 13 6.86 -3.23 -13.21
N ALA A 14 6.47 -2.97 -14.46
CA ALA A 14 7.29 -2.26 -15.43
C ALA A 14 7.47 -0.75 -15.11
N GLN A 15 6.64 -0.17 -14.24
CA GLN A 15 6.73 1.25 -13.87
C GLN A 15 7.78 1.54 -12.78
N ASP A 16 8.46 0.51 -12.28
CA ASP A 16 9.53 0.61 -11.26
C ASP A 16 9.13 1.39 -9.98
N PHE A 17 7.87 1.24 -9.56
CA PHE A 17 7.42 1.82 -8.30
C PHE A 17 8.14 1.16 -7.11
N PRO A 18 8.51 1.93 -6.06
CA PRO A 18 9.04 1.34 -4.84
C PRO A 18 8.07 0.31 -4.26
N PHE A 19 8.60 -0.84 -3.84
CA PHE A 19 7.78 -1.97 -3.39
C PHE A 19 6.80 -1.56 -2.27
N PHE A 20 7.25 -0.83 -1.25
CA PHE A 20 6.37 -0.40 -0.16
C PHE A 20 5.28 0.59 -0.61
N SER A 21 5.50 1.38 -1.66
CA SER A 21 4.45 2.20 -2.26
C SER A 21 3.34 1.34 -2.86
N LEU A 22 3.69 0.19 -3.45
CA LEU A 22 2.71 -0.77 -3.98
C LEU A 22 1.94 -1.48 -2.86
N VAL A 23 2.61 -1.85 -1.76
CA VAL A 23 1.95 -2.43 -0.56
C VAL A 23 0.97 -1.43 0.04
N MET A 24 1.39 -0.18 0.23
CA MET A 24 0.53 0.88 0.72
C MET A 24 -0.67 1.12 -0.21
N ALA A 25 -0.46 1.13 -1.53
CA ALA A 25 -1.54 1.24 -2.50
C ALA A 25 -2.52 0.06 -2.42
N ALA A 26 -2.01 -1.16 -2.24
CA ALA A 26 -2.85 -2.35 -2.04
C ALA A 26 -3.69 -2.24 -0.76
N MET A 27 -3.10 -1.81 0.36
CA MET A 27 -3.81 -1.57 1.63
C MET A 27 -4.91 -0.52 1.48
N ARG A 28 -4.67 0.56 0.72
CA ARG A 28 -5.70 1.59 0.44
C ARG A 28 -6.90 1.06 -0.33
N LYS A 29 -6.68 0.09 -1.23
CA LYS A 29 -7.72 -0.48 -2.10
C LYS A 29 -8.41 -1.71 -1.50
N ALA A 30 -7.80 -2.35 -0.51
CA ALA A 30 -8.29 -3.59 0.06
C ALA A 30 -9.65 -3.44 0.73
N ASP A 31 -10.49 -4.47 0.59
CA ASP A 31 -11.63 -4.69 1.48
C ASP A 31 -11.16 -5.09 2.89
N THR A 32 -12.08 -5.20 3.85
CA THR A 32 -11.77 -5.52 5.26
C THR A 32 -10.96 -6.80 5.40
N ALA A 33 -11.31 -7.87 4.69
CA ALA A 33 -10.64 -9.17 4.83
C ALA A 33 -9.22 -9.16 4.24
N ASN A 34 -9.04 -8.50 3.10
CA ASN A 34 -7.72 -8.34 2.49
C ASN A 34 -6.86 -7.35 3.27
N ALA A 35 -7.44 -6.30 3.86
CA ALA A 35 -6.75 -5.35 4.72
C ALA A 35 -6.20 -6.04 5.97
N GLU A 36 -6.96 -6.94 6.61
CA GLU A 36 -6.48 -7.72 7.76
C GLU A 36 -5.28 -8.58 7.41
N LYS A 37 -5.31 -9.27 6.25
CA LYS A 37 -4.16 -10.07 5.77
C LYS A 37 -2.94 -9.21 5.50
N LEU A 38 -3.12 -8.07 4.83
CA LEU A 38 -2.04 -7.13 4.52
C LEU A 38 -1.44 -6.55 5.80
N ARG A 39 -2.28 -6.18 6.77
CA ARG A 39 -1.83 -5.67 8.08
C ARG A 39 -1.06 -6.72 8.88
N ALA A 40 -1.48 -7.98 8.82
CA ALA A 40 -0.75 -9.07 9.48
C ALA A 40 0.62 -9.33 8.84
N ALA A 41 0.75 -9.15 7.53
CA ALA A 41 1.99 -9.40 6.79
C ALA A 41 2.99 -8.22 6.83
N TRP A 42 2.50 -6.98 6.87
CA TRP A 42 3.31 -5.75 6.92
C TRP A 42 2.79 -4.76 7.97
N PRO A 43 2.85 -5.10 9.27
CA PRO A 43 2.32 -4.26 10.33
C PRO A 43 2.98 -2.87 10.35
N GLU A 44 4.28 -2.78 10.12
CA GLU A 44 5.04 -1.53 10.08
C GLU A 44 4.61 -0.61 8.92
N VAL A 45 4.27 -1.18 7.76
CA VAL A 45 3.77 -0.42 6.61
C VAL A 45 2.36 0.08 6.88
N TRP A 46 1.54 -0.72 7.57
CA TRP A 46 0.21 -0.30 8.00
C TRP A 46 0.27 0.86 8.99
N ASP A 47 1.14 0.78 10.00
CA ASP A 47 1.27 1.82 11.01
C ASP A 47 1.73 3.16 10.39
N GLU A 48 2.73 3.11 9.49
CA GLU A 48 3.17 4.27 8.71
C GLU A 48 2.05 4.84 7.83
N LEU A 49 1.37 3.97 7.07
CA LEU A 49 0.27 4.36 6.19
C LEU A 49 -0.86 5.03 6.97
N TYR A 50 -1.22 4.45 8.11
CA TYR A 50 -2.28 4.94 8.98
C TYR A 50 -1.90 6.30 9.58
N ALA A 51 -0.68 6.44 10.11
CA ALA A 51 -0.19 7.70 10.67
C ALA A 51 -0.21 8.80 9.61
N ARG A 52 0.33 8.54 8.41
CA ARG A 52 0.33 9.51 7.30
C ARG A 52 -1.07 9.85 6.80
N TYR A 53 -1.98 8.88 6.70
CA TYR A 53 -3.34 9.14 6.23
C TYR A 53 -4.11 10.09 7.17
N HIS A 54 -3.80 10.07 8.47
CA HIS A 54 -4.43 10.94 9.47
C HIS A 54 -3.64 12.22 9.76
N ALA A 55 -2.46 12.39 9.16
CA ALA A 55 -1.65 13.59 9.30
C ALA A 55 -1.98 14.63 8.20
N PRO A 56 -2.00 15.94 8.52
CA PRO A 56 -2.15 16.98 7.50
C PRO A 56 -1.07 16.87 6.42
N GLY A 57 -1.49 16.69 5.16
CA GLY A 57 -0.57 16.55 4.02
C GLY A 57 0.28 15.28 4.04
N GLY A 58 0.02 14.33 4.94
CA GLY A 58 0.82 13.09 5.06
C GLY A 58 2.19 13.25 5.70
N LEU A 59 2.46 14.38 6.35
CA LEU A 59 3.73 14.68 7.00
C LEU A 59 3.73 14.20 8.45
N LEU A 60 4.75 13.43 8.83
CA LEU A 60 4.97 13.00 10.20
C LEU A 60 5.94 13.94 10.92
N VAL A 61 5.98 13.84 12.25
CA VAL A 61 6.95 14.57 13.07
C VAL A 61 8.36 14.14 12.66
N GLY A 62 9.16 15.07 12.15
CA GLY A 62 10.54 14.82 11.70
C GLY A 62 10.74 14.76 10.18
N ASP A 63 9.68 14.84 9.37
CA ASP A 63 9.77 14.96 7.90
C ASP A 63 10.20 16.38 7.43
N GLY A 64 10.64 17.25 8.35
CA GLY A 64 10.99 18.66 8.11
C GLY A 64 12.37 19.05 8.63
#